data_AF-A0A1Z8S0B4-F1
#
_entry.id   AF-A0A1Z8S0B4-F1
#
_cell.length_a   1.000
_cell.length_b   1.000
_cell.length_c   1.000
_cell.angle_alpha   90.00
_cell.angle_beta   90.00
_cell.angle_gamma   90.00
#
_symmetry.space_group_name_H-M   'P 1'
#
loop_
_entity.id
_entity.type
_entity.pdbx_description
1 polymer ?
#
loop_
_entity_poly.entity_id
_entity_poly.type
_entity_poly.pdbx_seq_one_letter_code
_entity_poly.pdbx_strand_id
1 'polypeptide(L)'
;MKSLYSLVLTAFALTSVTAMAQCEELFMSEYIEGWSNNKAIEIYNPTDAAVDLSDYRLERYSNGATAAQDNQKVDLSGTLAANSVVVVVLDKQDVDGTGFEAPVWDELAEAADLWVCPVYEENNSMYFNGNDAMVLRKISTNTPIDIFGKIGEDPGETGWAEMTQNHTLIRKPSVTGGDTDALNDYLVVDQWDGILWSNDSLNYTLDTVFLNLGSHTCECGTTDVQEQPASMDVKVFPNPASGDVVWVSAASAIREVVLHNLAGQQVGRQAINGLGVAEVRLVDMTAGLYLMEVVLENGTRATRRVVRK
;
A
#
# COMPACT_ATOMS: atom_id res chain seq x y z
N MET A 1 33.50 44.56 -37.10
CA MET A 1 32.54 43.43 -37.24
C MET A 1 33.33 42.17 -36.90
N LYS A 2 33.15 41.52 -35.75
CA LYS A 2 32.01 40.67 -35.40
C LYS A 2 31.93 40.54 -33.87
N SER A 3 30.76 40.82 -33.30
CA SER A 3 30.42 40.56 -31.89
C SER A 3 30.17 39.07 -31.71
N LEU A 4 30.83 38.42 -30.76
CA LEU A 4 30.51 37.06 -30.32
C LEU A 4 29.46 37.16 -29.21
N TYR A 5 28.21 36.79 -29.52
CA TYR A 5 27.17 36.62 -28.51
C TYR A 5 27.34 35.24 -27.87
N SER A 6 27.67 35.20 -26.58
CA SER A 6 27.64 33.97 -25.78
C SER A 6 26.20 33.74 -25.31
N LEU A 7 25.56 32.71 -25.84
CA LEU A 7 24.23 32.26 -25.46
C LEU A 7 24.37 31.35 -24.23
N VAL A 8 24.04 31.86 -23.04
CA VAL A 8 23.93 31.04 -21.83
C VAL A 8 22.54 30.41 -21.84
N LEU A 9 22.47 29.11 -22.12
CA LEU A 9 21.25 28.32 -22.04
C LEU A 9 21.13 27.76 -20.62
N THR A 10 20.41 28.46 -19.74
CA THR A 10 20.04 27.93 -18.42
C THR A 10 18.87 26.97 -18.59
N ALA A 11 19.13 25.67 -18.58
CA ALA A 11 18.10 24.65 -18.48
C ALA A 11 17.58 24.61 -17.03
N PHE A 12 16.41 25.21 -16.80
CA PHE A 12 15.68 25.06 -15.54
C PHE A 12 14.91 23.74 -15.61
N ALA A 13 15.48 22.68 -15.03
CA ALA A 13 14.76 21.42 -14.84
C ALA A 13 13.73 21.63 -13.71
N LEU A 14 12.46 21.86 -14.07
CA LEU A 14 11.36 21.64 -13.14
C LEU A 14 11.22 20.13 -12.95
N THR A 15 11.79 19.59 -11.88
CA THR A 15 11.37 18.30 -11.35
C THR A 15 10.03 18.51 -10.66
N SER A 16 8.94 18.24 -11.38
CA SER A 16 7.63 18.03 -10.78
C SER A 16 7.72 16.78 -9.90
N VAL A 17 7.84 16.97 -8.59
CA VAL A 17 7.55 15.93 -7.61
C VAL A 17 6.03 15.83 -7.60
N THR A 18 5.48 14.90 -8.37
CA THR A 18 4.13 14.42 -8.11
C THR A 18 4.20 13.68 -6.78
N ALA A 19 3.89 14.36 -5.69
CA ALA A 19 3.48 13.67 -4.48
C ALA A 19 2.26 12.83 -4.90
N MET A 20 2.38 11.50 -4.87
CA MET A 20 1.17 10.68 -4.93
C MET A 20 0.37 11.06 -3.69
N ALA A 21 -0.84 11.57 -3.90
CA ALA A 21 -1.79 11.80 -2.83
C ALA A 21 -2.06 10.47 -2.14
N GLN A 22 -1.41 10.25 -1.00
CA GLN A 22 -1.67 9.11 -0.14
C GLN A 22 -2.76 9.55 0.83
N CYS A 23 -3.75 8.69 1.09
CA CYS A 23 -4.70 8.88 2.18
C CYS A 23 -5.70 10.04 2.01
N GLU A 24 -5.92 10.50 0.78
CA GLU A 24 -6.87 11.58 0.49
C GLU A 24 -8.26 11.09 0.09
N GLU A 25 -8.43 9.78 -0.14
CA GLU A 25 -9.66 9.23 -0.69
C GLU A 25 -9.92 7.81 -0.16
N LEU A 26 -11.19 7.42 -0.11
CA LEU A 26 -11.64 6.09 0.34
C LEU A 26 -11.01 4.97 -0.49
N PHE A 27 -10.87 3.78 0.08
CA PHE A 27 -10.48 2.59 -0.67
C PHE A 27 -11.01 1.30 -0.04
N MET A 28 -11.02 0.21 -0.78
CA MET A 28 -11.43 -1.10 -0.26
C MET A 28 -10.32 -1.67 0.61
N SER A 29 -10.62 -1.91 1.88
CA SER A 29 -9.69 -2.45 2.88
C SER A 29 -9.85 -3.95 3.09
N GLU A 30 -11.03 -4.52 2.83
CA GLU A 30 -11.24 -5.97 2.83
C GLU A 30 -12.20 -6.41 1.73
N TYR A 31 -11.96 -7.61 1.22
CA TYR A 31 -12.82 -8.30 0.27
C TYR A 31 -13.07 -9.73 0.77
N ILE A 32 -14.33 -10.10 0.93
CA ILE A 32 -14.74 -11.42 1.40
C ILE A 32 -15.58 -12.10 0.33
N GLU A 33 -15.02 -13.16 -0.25
CA GLU A 33 -15.74 -14.14 -1.07
C GLU A 33 -15.73 -15.47 -0.32
N GLY A 34 -16.75 -15.68 0.50
CA GLY A 34 -16.88 -16.85 1.36
C GLY A 34 -17.90 -17.86 0.88
N TRP A 35 -18.15 -18.88 1.71
CA TRP A 35 -19.13 -19.92 1.41
C TRP A 35 -20.55 -19.33 1.24
N SER A 36 -21.23 -19.73 0.16
CA SER A 36 -22.61 -19.31 -0.15
C SER A 36 -22.77 -17.79 -0.15
N ASN A 37 -23.63 -17.24 0.71
CA ASN A 37 -24.01 -15.83 0.73
C ASN A 37 -23.08 -14.93 1.55
N ASN A 38 -22.00 -15.47 2.12
CA ASN A 38 -21.02 -14.68 2.85
C ASN A 38 -20.17 -13.85 1.88
N LYS A 39 -20.65 -12.64 1.59
CA LYS A 39 -20.05 -11.68 0.66
C LYS A 39 -19.99 -10.32 1.32
N ALA A 40 -18.79 -9.75 1.40
CA ALA A 40 -18.61 -8.43 1.99
C ALA A 40 -17.46 -7.66 1.34
N ILE A 41 -17.59 -6.33 1.36
CA ILE A 41 -16.53 -5.39 1.03
C ILE A 41 -16.44 -4.40 2.18
N GLU A 42 -15.26 -4.27 2.76
CA GLU A 42 -14.97 -3.21 3.72
C GLU A 42 -14.34 -2.02 2.99
N ILE A 43 -14.82 -0.82 3.28
CA ILE A 43 -14.30 0.44 2.73
C ILE A 43 -13.72 1.25 3.89
N TYR A 44 -12.46 1.65 3.77
CA TYR A 44 -11.76 2.47 4.75
C TYR A 44 -11.71 3.93 4.31
N ASN A 45 -11.88 4.83 5.29
CA ASN A 45 -11.64 6.26 5.13
C ASN A 45 -10.30 6.65 5.76
N PRO A 46 -9.22 6.80 4.97
CA PRO A 46 -7.92 7.21 5.48
C PRO A 46 -7.80 8.71 5.78
N THR A 47 -8.83 9.50 5.47
CA THR A 47 -8.79 10.96 5.61
C THR A 47 -8.97 11.40 7.06
N ASP A 48 -8.68 12.67 7.34
CA ASP A 48 -8.90 13.30 8.64
C ASP A 48 -10.32 13.85 8.83
N ALA A 49 -11.21 13.64 7.85
CA ALA A 49 -12.57 14.13 7.85
C ALA A 49 -13.60 13.01 7.63
N ALA A 50 -14.84 13.25 8.09
CA ALA A 50 -15.94 12.38 7.76
C ALA A 50 -16.35 12.55 6.29
N VAL A 51 -16.66 11.45 5.61
CA VAL A 51 -17.05 11.41 4.20
C VAL A 51 -18.51 10.99 4.08
N ASP A 52 -19.27 11.68 3.22
CA ASP A 52 -20.64 11.29 2.86
C ASP A 52 -20.58 10.20 1.79
N LEU A 53 -21.11 9.01 2.11
CA LEU A 53 -21.08 7.86 1.22
C LEU A 53 -22.13 7.94 0.10
N SER A 54 -23.07 8.91 0.13
CA SER A 54 -24.09 9.06 -0.91
C SER A 54 -23.53 9.46 -2.28
N ASP A 55 -22.28 9.93 -2.34
CA ASP A 55 -21.55 10.18 -3.59
C ASP A 55 -20.72 8.97 -4.04
N TYR A 56 -20.87 7.81 -3.39
CA TYR A 56 -20.08 6.61 -3.68
C TYR A 56 -20.98 5.43 -4.03
N ARG A 57 -20.49 4.55 -4.88
CA ARG A 57 -21.14 3.29 -5.22
C ARG A 57 -20.15 2.17 -5.47
N LEU A 58 -20.59 0.94 -5.26
CA LEU A 58 -19.89 -0.26 -5.71
C LEU A 58 -20.45 -0.71 -7.05
N GLU A 59 -19.57 -1.13 -7.96
CA GLU A 59 -19.93 -1.67 -9.28
C GLU A 59 -19.29 -3.03 -9.48
N ARG A 60 -20.08 -3.99 -9.99
CA ARG A 60 -19.60 -5.32 -10.35
C ARG A 60 -19.43 -5.45 -11.85
N TYR A 61 -18.23 -5.81 -12.27
CA TYR A 61 -17.88 -6.11 -13.65
C TYR A 61 -17.80 -7.62 -13.81
N SER A 62 -18.90 -8.21 -14.25
CA SER A 62 -19.07 -9.66 -14.12
C SER A 62 -18.31 -10.47 -15.17
N ASN A 63 -17.59 -11.52 -14.74
CA ASN A 63 -16.92 -12.51 -15.60
C ASN A 63 -16.13 -11.87 -16.76
N GLY A 64 -15.22 -10.93 -16.44
CA GLY A 64 -14.43 -10.23 -17.45
C GLY A 64 -15.19 -9.21 -18.30
N ALA A 65 -16.36 -8.74 -17.86
CA ALA A 65 -17.04 -7.65 -18.54
C ALA A 65 -16.22 -6.35 -18.53
N THR A 66 -16.38 -5.54 -19.59
CA THR A 66 -15.76 -4.20 -19.69
C THR A 66 -16.67 -3.07 -19.21
N ALA A 67 -17.89 -3.40 -18.78
CA ALA A 67 -18.87 -2.46 -18.22
C ALA A 67 -19.81 -3.17 -17.23
N ALA A 68 -20.14 -2.50 -16.13
CA ALA A 68 -21.21 -2.91 -15.22
C ALA A 68 -22.59 -2.56 -15.80
N GLN A 69 -23.52 -3.52 -15.75
CA GLN A 69 -24.95 -3.33 -16.03
C GLN A 69 -25.60 -2.41 -14.98
N ASP A 70 -26.82 -1.95 -15.23
CA ASP A 70 -27.50 -1.06 -14.28
C ASP A 70 -27.88 -1.78 -12.97
N ASN A 71 -28.23 -3.07 -13.03
CA ASN A 71 -28.43 -3.90 -11.84
C ASN A 71 -27.11 -4.42 -11.22
N GLN A 72 -25.95 -3.95 -11.67
CA GLN A 72 -24.62 -4.27 -11.13
C GLN A 72 -23.97 -3.06 -10.46
N LYS A 73 -24.79 -2.06 -10.08
CA LYS A 73 -24.36 -0.84 -9.40
C LYS A 73 -25.17 -0.68 -8.14
N VAL A 74 -24.52 -0.50 -7.00
CA VAL A 74 -25.19 -0.26 -5.73
C VAL A 74 -24.65 1.00 -5.09
N ASP A 75 -25.51 2.01 -4.98
CA ASP A 75 -25.17 3.27 -4.33
C ASP A 75 -25.06 3.05 -2.81
N LEU A 76 -24.04 3.66 -2.22
CA LEU A 76 -23.80 3.61 -0.78
C LEU A 76 -24.55 4.75 -0.09
N SER A 77 -24.62 4.69 1.25
CA SER A 77 -25.30 5.71 2.03
C SER A 77 -24.71 5.83 3.43
N GLY A 78 -25.03 6.92 4.11
CA GLY A 78 -24.54 7.22 5.44
C GLY A 78 -23.28 8.09 5.42
N THR A 79 -22.66 8.21 6.59
CA THR A 79 -21.45 9.02 6.78
C THR A 79 -20.38 8.15 7.40
N LEU A 80 -19.23 8.08 6.74
CA LEU A 80 -18.07 7.34 7.20
C LEU A 80 -17.12 8.27 7.93
N ALA A 81 -16.94 8.06 9.23
CA ALA A 81 -16.03 8.88 10.03
C ALA A 81 -14.57 8.78 9.56
N ALA A 82 -13.76 9.77 9.92
CA ALA A 82 -12.32 9.76 9.69
C ALA A 82 -11.67 8.51 10.31
N ASN A 83 -10.70 7.90 9.62
CA ASN A 83 -9.96 6.72 10.08
C ASN A 83 -10.85 5.55 10.52
N SER A 84 -12.04 5.44 9.94
CA SER A 84 -13.01 4.38 10.24
C SER A 84 -13.32 3.59 8.98
N VAL A 85 -14.02 2.47 9.16
CA VAL A 85 -14.47 1.61 8.07
C VAL A 85 -15.99 1.56 8.00
N VAL A 86 -16.50 1.14 6.85
CA VAL A 86 -17.88 0.67 6.67
C VAL A 86 -17.85 -0.72 6.05
N VAL A 87 -18.55 -1.67 6.64
CA VAL A 87 -18.67 -3.04 6.14
C VAL A 87 -19.97 -3.19 5.36
N VAL A 88 -19.85 -3.36 4.03
CA VAL A 88 -20.98 -3.57 3.12
C VAL A 88 -21.16 -5.05 2.88
N VAL A 89 -22.34 -5.60 3.22
CA VAL A 89 -22.63 -7.04 3.18
C VAL A 89 -23.81 -7.32 2.26
N LEU A 90 -23.73 -8.46 1.54
CA LEU A 90 -24.85 -8.99 0.77
C LEU A 90 -26.04 -9.31 1.71
N ASP A 91 -27.21 -8.74 1.42
CA ASP A 91 -28.42 -8.93 2.21
C ASP A 91 -29.06 -10.29 1.95
N LYS A 92 -28.66 -11.26 2.77
CA LYS A 92 -29.26 -12.59 2.84
C LYS A 92 -29.51 -12.97 4.30
N GLN A 93 -30.15 -12.05 5.04
CA GLN A 93 -30.44 -12.22 6.46
C GLN A 93 -31.64 -13.14 6.73
N ASP A 94 -32.50 -13.36 5.73
CA ASP A 94 -33.72 -14.15 5.89
C ASP A 94 -33.41 -15.66 6.01
N VAL A 95 -33.48 -16.16 7.25
CA VAL A 95 -33.32 -17.60 7.57
C VAL A 95 -34.41 -18.49 6.97
N ASP A 96 -35.57 -17.90 6.64
CA ASP A 96 -36.73 -18.56 6.02
C ASP A 96 -36.78 -18.30 4.49
N GLY A 97 -35.68 -17.77 3.93
CA GLY A 97 -35.58 -17.39 2.54
C GLY A 97 -36.00 -18.49 1.57
N THR A 98 -36.66 -18.09 0.48
CA THR A 98 -37.10 -19.03 -0.55
C THR A 98 -35.90 -19.59 -1.33
N GLY A 99 -35.89 -20.89 -1.61
CA GLY A 99 -34.87 -21.49 -2.49
C GLY A 99 -33.75 -22.26 -1.80
N PHE A 100 -33.86 -22.53 -0.48
CA PHE A 100 -32.84 -23.25 0.29
C PHE A 100 -31.47 -22.54 0.31
N GLU A 101 -31.47 -21.22 0.15
CA GLU A 101 -30.26 -20.42 0.30
C GLU A 101 -29.87 -20.34 1.78
N ALA A 102 -28.57 -20.45 2.06
CA ALA A 102 -28.09 -20.28 3.43
C ALA A 102 -28.05 -18.80 3.80
N PRO A 103 -28.46 -18.41 5.01
CA PRO A 103 -28.32 -17.02 5.43
C PRO A 103 -26.84 -16.64 5.57
N VAL A 104 -26.56 -15.34 5.63
CA VAL A 104 -25.25 -14.83 6.06
C VAL A 104 -24.94 -15.33 7.47
N TRP A 105 -23.68 -15.70 7.73
CA TRP A 105 -23.26 -16.14 9.06
C TRP A 105 -23.37 -15.04 10.11
N ASP A 106 -23.65 -15.44 11.34
CA ASP A 106 -23.90 -14.51 12.45
C ASP A 106 -22.68 -13.60 12.69
N GLU A 107 -21.45 -14.13 12.61
CA GLU A 107 -20.22 -13.35 12.80
C GLU A 107 -20.03 -12.27 11.73
N LEU A 108 -20.36 -12.56 10.47
CA LEU A 108 -20.35 -11.53 9.42
C LEU A 108 -21.50 -10.54 9.61
N ALA A 109 -22.67 -11.02 10.04
CA ALA A 109 -23.81 -10.17 10.30
C ALA A 109 -23.58 -9.19 11.46
N GLU A 110 -22.80 -9.59 12.48
CA GLU A 110 -22.39 -8.72 13.58
C GLU A 110 -21.45 -7.59 13.14
N ALA A 111 -20.63 -7.81 12.10
CA ALA A 111 -19.73 -6.81 11.53
C ALA A 111 -20.41 -5.88 10.51
N ALA A 112 -21.62 -6.20 10.04
CA ALA A 112 -22.27 -5.49 8.94
C ALA A 112 -22.78 -4.09 9.33
N ASP A 113 -22.38 -3.07 8.57
CA ASP A 113 -22.92 -1.71 8.68
C ASP A 113 -24.02 -1.44 7.65
N LEU A 114 -23.87 -1.97 6.43
CA LEU A 114 -24.79 -1.79 5.32
C LEU A 114 -25.18 -3.14 4.71
N TRP A 115 -26.49 -3.39 4.66
CA TRP A 115 -27.08 -4.54 3.98
C TRP A 115 -27.62 -4.12 2.62
N VAL A 116 -27.14 -4.75 1.55
CA VAL A 116 -27.49 -4.35 0.19
C VAL A 116 -27.72 -5.56 -0.73
N CYS A 117 -28.36 -5.32 -1.87
CA CYS A 117 -28.59 -6.32 -2.91
C CYS A 117 -29.38 -7.57 -2.43
N PRO A 118 -30.55 -7.43 -1.79
CA PRO A 118 -31.30 -8.59 -1.27
C PRO A 118 -31.85 -9.53 -2.35
N VAL A 119 -32.12 -8.97 -3.53
CA VAL A 119 -32.75 -9.68 -4.66
C VAL A 119 -31.82 -9.61 -5.86
N TYR A 120 -31.37 -10.77 -6.32
CA TYR A 120 -30.39 -10.91 -7.40
C TYR A 120 -30.85 -10.24 -8.70
N GLU A 121 -32.12 -10.42 -9.07
CA GLU A 121 -32.69 -9.88 -10.30
C GLU A 121 -32.77 -8.35 -10.28
N GLU A 122 -32.88 -7.73 -9.11
CA GLU A 122 -32.97 -6.28 -8.95
C GLU A 122 -31.60 -5.63 -8.86
N ASN A 123 -30.70 -6.20 -8.07
CA ASN A 123 -29.34 -5.74 -7.93
C ASN A 123 -28.42 -6.90 -7.55
N ASN A 124 -27.45 -7.23 -8.40
CA ASN A 124 -26.49 -8.30 -8.16
C ASN A 124 -25.05 -7.82 -7.97
N SER A 125 -24.85 -6.57 -7.52
CA SER A 125 -23.52 -6.00 -7.29
C SER A 125 -22.71 -6.81 -6.26
N MET A 126 -23.32 -7.22 -5.15
CA MET A 126 -22.66 -7.97 -4.08
C MET A 126 -22.66 -9.50 -4.29
N TYR A 127 -23.11 -9.99 -5.45
CA TYR A 127 -23.09 -11.42 -5.80
C TYR A 127 -21.84 -11.81 -6.57
N PHE A 128 -20.71 -11.20 -6.22
CA PHE A 128 -19.43 -11.55 -6.81
C PHE A 128 -18.96 -12.93 -6.33
N ASN A 129 -18.17 -13.62 -7.14
CA ASN A 129 -17.74 -15.00 -6.86
C ASN A 129 -16.27 -15.27 -7.25
N GLY A 130 -15.43 -14.25 -7.08
CA GLY A 130 -13.97 -14.33 -7.19
C GLY A 130 -13.39 -14.07 -8.58
N ASN A 131 -14.20 -14.12 -9.64
CA ASN A 131 -13.77 -13.82 -11.00
C ASN A 131 -14.43 -12.55 -11.59
N ASP A 132 -15.02 -11.73 -10.72
CA ASP A 132 -15.58 -10.43 -11.08
C ASP A 132 -14.69 -9.30 -10.55
N ALA A 133 -14.49 -8.26 -11.35
CA ALA A 133 -13.85 -7.04 -10.85
C ALA A 133 -14.88 -6.18 -10.11
N MET A 134 -14.47 -5.63 -8.96
CA MET A 134 -15.26 -4.74 -8.13
C MET A 134 -14.66 -3.34 -8.17
N VAL A 135 -15.51 -2.32 -8.33
CA VAL A 135 -15.06 -0.93 -8.41
C VAL A 135 -15.79 -0.08 -7.39
N LEU A 136 -15.04 0.61 -6.53
CA LEU A 136 -15.55 1.73 -5.77
C LEU A 136 -15.48 2.98 -6.66
N ARG A 137 -16.63 3.62 -6.91
CA ARG A 137 -16.73 4.79 -7.80
C ARG A 137 -17.34 5.97 -7.09
N LYS A 138 -16.79 7.16 -7.36
CA LYS A 138 -17.41 8.45 -7.04
C LYS A 138 -18.41 8.85 -8.11
N ILE A 139 -19.68 9.04 -7.73
CA ILE A 139 -20.81 9.21 -8.64
C ILE A 139 -20.73 10.59 -9.33
N SER A 140 -20.51 11.66 -8.57
CA SER A 140 -20.50 13.04 -9.05
C SER A 140 -19.49 13.30 -10.16
N THR A 141 -18.33 12.65 -10.10
CA THR A 141 -17.24 12.79 -11.08
C THR A 141 -17.12 11.60 -12.02
N ASN A 142 -17.91 10.54 -11.80
CA ASN A 142 -17.82 9.26 -12.51
C ASN A 142 -16.40 8.64 -12.46
N THR A 143 -15.64 8.86 -11.38
CA THR A 143 -14.23 8.48 -11.26
C THR A 143 -14.09 7.17 -10.46
N PRO A 144 -13.39 6.14 -10.98
CA PRO A 144 -13.04 4.97 -10.17
C PRO A 144 -12.04 5.41 -9.10
N ILE A 145 -12.31 5.02 -7.87
CA ILE A 145 -11.54 5.36 -6.69
C ILE A 145 -10.69 4.19 -6.22
N ASP A 146 -11.23 2.97 -6.35
CA ASP A 146 -10.49 1.74 -6.14
C ASP A 146 -11.04 0.64 -7.05
N ILE A 147 -10.17 -0.17 -7.61
CA ILE A 147 -10.48 -1.28 -8.50
C ILE A 147 -9.85 -2.54 -7.89
N PHE A 148 -10.69 -3.50 -7.57
CA PHE A 148 -10.31 -4.84 -7.16
C PHE A 148 -10.57 -5.79 -8.33
N GLY A 149 -9.54 -6.45 -8.83
CA GLY A 149 -9.63 -7.26 -10.06
C GLY A 149 -9.21 -6.48 -11.30
N LYS A 150 -9.37 -7.11 -12.47
CA LYS A 150 -9.01 -6.51 -13.76
C LYS A 150 -10.22 -6.45 -14.69
N ILE A 151 -10.67 -5.24 -14.98
CA ILE A 151 -11.81 -5.00 -15.87
C ILE A 151 -11.49 -5.56 -17.27
N GLY A 152 -12.42 -6.32 -17.85
CA GLY A 152 -12.21 -6.95 -19.15
C GLY A 152 -11.45 -8.28 -19.12
N GLU A 153 -11.04 -8.78 -17.96
CA GLU A 153 -10.35 -10.06 -17.79
C GLU A 153 -11.14 -10.99 -16.88
N ASP A 154 -11.36 -12.23 -17.31
CA ASP A 154 -11.91 -13.30 -16.48
C ASP A 154 -10.77 -14.21 -16.03
N PRO A 155 -10.42 -14.23 -14.73
CA PRO A 155 -9.34 -15.08 -14.21
C PRO A 155 -9.73 -16.57 -14.12
N GLY A 156 -10.98 -16.93 -14.44
CA GLY A 156 -11.50 -18.28 -14.33
C GLY A 156 -11.90 -18.65 -12.91
N GLU A 157 -12.18 -19.94 -12.70
CA GLU A 157 -12.84 -20.42 -11.47
C GLU A 157 -12.06 -20.13 -10.19
N THR A 158 -10.73 -20.11 -10.22
CA THR A 158 -9.91 -19.89 -9.01
C THR A 158 -9.70 -18.40 -8.69
N GLY A 159 -10.13 -17.50 -9.57
CA GLY A 159 -9.90 -16.07 -9.41
C GLY A 159 -8.43 -15.66 -9.65
N TRP A 160 -8.14 -14.37 -9.54
CA TRP A 160 -6.77 -13.85 -9.68
C TRP A 160 -5.83 -14.44 -8.63
N ALA A 161 -4.67 -14.91 -9.09
CA ALA A 161 -3.64 -15.55 -8.27
C ALA A 161 -4.13 -16.74 -7.41
N GLU A 162 -5.26 -17.36 -7.75
CA GLU A 162 -5.93 -18.40 -6.95
C GLU A 162 -6.38 -17.92 -5.55
N MET A 163 -6.54 -16.60 -5.37
CA MET A 163 -6.73 -15.96 -4.07
C MET A 163 -8.04 -15.18 -3.93
N THR A 164 -8.83 -15.02 -4.99
CA THR A 164 -10.04 -14.17 -4.96
C THR A 164 -11.32 -14.99 -4.89
N GLN A 165 -11.26 -16.31 -5.07
CA GLN A 165 -12.37 -17.22 -4.77
C GLN A 165 -12.12 -17.96 -3.45
N ASN A 166 -13.12 -18.08 -2.58
CA ASN A 166 -13.11 -18.74 -1.27
C ASN A 166 -12.06 -18.15 -0.33
N HIS A 167 -11.93 -16.82 -0.29
CA HIS A 167 -10.94 -16.13 0.51
C HIS A 167 -11.51 -14.88 1.18
N THR A 168 -10.97 -14.59 2.37
CA THR A 168 -10.95 -13.23 2.92
C THR A 168 -9.63 -12.61 2.54
N LEU A 169 -9.66 -11.46 1.88
CA LEU A 169 -8.50 -10.68 1.52
C LEU A 169 -8.47 -9.39 2.32
N ILE A 170 -7.37 -9.16 3.03
CA ILE A 170 -7.11 -7.98 3.84
C ILE A 170 -6.09 -7.11 3.11
N ARG A 171 -6.44 -5.85 2.88
CA ARG A 171 -5.54 -4.89 2.26
C ARG A 171 -4.34 -4.68 3.18
N LYS A 172 -3.14 -4.68 2.61
CA LYS A 172 -1.92 -4.46 3.40
C LYS A 172 -1.86 -3.03 3.93
N PRO A 173 -1.34 -2.81 5.15
CA PRO A 173 -1.20 -1.46 5.71
C PRO A 173 -0.38 -0.50 4.85
N SER A 174 0.60 -1.00 4.09
CA SER A 174 1.43 -0.20 3.20
C SER A 174 0.70 0.33 1.96
N VAL A 175 -0.50 -0.18 1.67
CA VAL A 175 -1.38 0.32 0.61
C VAL A 175 -2.20 1.48 1.17
N THR A 176 -1.87 2.68 0.72
CA THR A 176 -2.38 3.96 1.27
C THR A 176 -3.42 4.65 0.39
N GLY A 177 -3.95 3.92 -0.60
CA GLY A 177 -4.96 4.40 -1.54
C GLY A 177 -5.40 3.30 -2.50
N GLY A 178 -6.53 3.52 -3.16
CA GLY A 178 -7.10 2.58 -4.13
C GLY A 178 -6.35 2.54 -5.46
N ASP A 179 -6.55 1.45 -6.21
CA ASP A 179 -6.12 1.36 -7.59
C ASP A 179 -7.12 2.08 -8.51
N THR A 180 -6.65 3.03 -9.30
CA THR A 180 -7.50 3.84 -10.18
C THR A 180 -7.21 3.61 -11.66
N ASP A 181 -6.20 2.79 -12.00
CA ASP A 181 -5.80 2.52 -13.37
C ASP A 181 -6.39 1.19 -13.85
N ALA A 182 -7.53 1.24 -14.55
CA ALA A 182 -8.18 0.06 -15.10
C ALA A 182 -7.36 -0.72 -16.16
N LEU A 183 -6.21 -0.18 -16.61
CA LEU A 183 -5.38 -0.79 -17.65
C LEU A 183 -4.13 -1.47 -17.11
N ASN A 184 -3.80 -1.29 -15.84
CA ASN A 184 -2.63 -1.91 -15.23
C ASN A 184 -2.87 -3.43 -15.01
N ASP A 185 -1.80 -4.14 -14.67
CA ASP A 185 -1.93 -5.54 -14.26
C ASP A 185 -2.37 -5.61 -12.80
N TYR A 186 -3.37 -6.46 -12.54
CA TYR A 186 -3.85 -6.68 -11.18
C TYR A 186 -3.03 -7.77 -10.49
N LEU A 187 -2.16 -7.35 -9.58
CA LEU A 187 -1.29 -8.24 -8.79
C LEU A 187 -1.81 -8.34 -7.35
N VAL A 188 -2.74 -9.26 -7.10
CA VAL A 188 -3.40 -9.47 -5.78
C VAL A 188 -2.38 -9.51 -4.64
N VAL A 189 -1.35 -10.34 -4.80
CA VAL A 189 -0.32 -10.61 -3.77
C VAL A 189 0.51 -9.41 -3.38
N ASP A 190 0.54 -8.35 -4.19
CA ASP A 190 1.29 -7.14 -3.86
C ASP A 190 0.52 -6.28 -2.86
N GLN A 191 -0.81 -6.26 -2.96
CA GLN A 191 -1.68 -5.34 -2.23
C GLN A 191 -2.50 -6.02 -1.10
N TRP A 192 -2.66 -7.34 -1.15
CA TRP A 192 -3.57 -8.07 -0.26
C TRP A 192 -2.87 -9.26 0.42
N ASP A 193 -3.25 -9.52 1.66
CA ASP A 193 -2.98 -10.76 2.38
C ASP A 193 -4.25 -11.61 2.42
N GLY A 194 -4.14 -12.92 2.16
CA GLY A 194 -5.30 -13.79 2.02
C GLY A 194 -5.42 -14.88 3.06
N ILE A 195 -6.66 -15.13 3.49
CA ILE A 195 -7.06 -16.22 4.37
C ILE A 195 -8.03 -17.11 3.58
N LEU A 196 -7.61 -18.34 3.29
CA LEU A 196 -8.45 -19.33 2.61
C LEU A 196 -9.60 -19.77 3.52
N TRP A 197 -10.81 -19.80 2.95
CA TRP A 197 -11.98 -20.40 3.56
C TRP A 197 -11.88 -21.93 3.42
N SER A 198 -11.33 -22.59 4.45
CA SER A 198 -11.29 -24.05 4.48
C SER A 198 -12.42 -24.60 5.33
N ASN A 199 -13.16 -25.56 4.78
CA ASN A 199 -14.17 -26.33 5.51
C ASN A 199 -13.59 -27.56 6.22
N ASP A 200 -12.26 -27.64 6.36
CA ASP A 200 -11.62 -28.75 7.05
C ASP A 200 -11.94 -28.68 8.53
N SER A 201 -12.83 -29.58 8.98
CA SER A 201 -13.31 -29.76 10.35
C SER A 201 -12.22 -29.90 11.44
N LEU A 202 -10.94 -29.97 11.07
CA LEU A 202 -9.81 -30.05 11.98
C LEU A 202 -9.13 -28.69 12.23
N ASN A 203 -9.49 -27.65 11.49
CA ASN A 203 -8.92 -26.31 11.61
C ASN A 203 -10.07 -25.30 11.62
N TYR A 204 -10.43 -24.80 12.82
CA TYR A 204 -11.47 -23.77 13.03
C TYR A 204 -11.01 -22.42 12.45
N THR A 205 -10.89 -22.33 11.12
CA THR A 205 -10.51 -21.12 10.38
C THR A 205 -11.69 -20.19 10.16
N LEU A 206 -12.93 -20.65 10.38
CA LEU A 206 -14.14 -19.83 10.26
C LEU A 206 -14.11 -18.58 11.14
N ASP A 207 -13.65 -18.71 12.38
CA ASP A 207 -13.56 -17.55 13.27
C ASP A 207 -12.56 -16.51 12.71
N THR A 208 -11.49 -16.97 12.03
CA THR A 208 -10.41 -16.09 11.54
C THR A 208 -10.74 -15.30 10.29
N VAL A 209 -11.69 -15.76 9.47
CA VAL A 209 -12.02 -15.12 8.18
C VAL A 209 -12.79 -13.81 8.33
N PHE A 210 -13.24 -13.46 9.55
CA PHE A 210 -13.94 -12.20 9.85
C PHE A 210 -13.23 -11.31 10.88
N LEU A 211 -12.12 -11.74 11.48
CA LEU A 211 -11.53 -11.03 12.65
C LEU A 211 -11.01 -9.63 12.34
N ASN A 212 -10.72 -9.34 11.08
CA ASN A 212 -10.12 -8.05 10.68
C ASN A 212 -11.20 -7.01 10.35
N LEU A 213 -12.43 -7.44 10.03
CA LEU A 213 -13.56 -6.55 9.76
C LEU A 213 -13.82 -5.58 10.92
N GLY A 214 -14.29 -4.40 10.55
CA GLY A 214 -14.60 -3.32 11.48
C GLY A 214 -13.39 -2.46 11.83
N SER A 215 -12.21 -2.75 11.28
CA SER A 215 -11.03 -1.90 11.43
C SER A 215 -9.99 -2.11 10.33
N HIS A 216 -9.30 -1.04 9.93
CA HIS A 216 -8.17 -1.15 9.03
C HIS A 216 -6.98 -0.36 9.55
N THR A 217 -5.80 -0.97 9.54
CA THR A 217 -4.54 -0.28 9.83
C THR A 217 -3.94 0.18 8.52
N CYS A 218 -3.75 1.49 8.36
CA CYS A 218 -3.12 2.05 7.18
C CYS A 218 -1.86 2.83 7.57
N GLU A 219 -0.77 2.66 6.83
CA GLU A 219 0.49 3.40 6.98
C GLU A 219 0.39 4.79 6.35
N CYS A 220 -0.75 5.44 6.57
CA CYS A 220 -1.09 6.78 6.15
C CYS A 220 -0.33 7.83 6.94
N GLY A 221 1.01 7.86 6.78
CA GLY A 221 1.93 8.89 7.24
C GLY A 221 1.43 9.72 8.43
N THR A 222 1.06 9.08 9.54
CA THR A 222 0.44 9.78 10.66
C THR A 222 1.53 10.52 11.43
N THR A 223 1.84 11.76 11.06
CA THR A 223 2.82 12.63 11.76
C THR A 223 4.16 11.99 12.11
N ASP A 224 4.58 10.97 11.37
CA ASP A 224 6.00 10.65 11.32
C ASP A 224 6.61 11.61 10.32
N VAL A 225 7.63 12.33 10.76
CA VAL A 225 8.58 12.92 9.83
C VAL A 225 9.10 11.73 9.02
N GLN A 226 8.60 11.57 7.80
CA GLN A 226 9.28 10.83 6.76
C GLN A 226 10.61 11.57 6.53
N GLU A 227 11.58 11.34 7.42
CA GLU A 227 12.91 11.06 6.93
C GLU A 227 12.73 9.78 6.14
N GLN A 228 12.29 9.93 4.88
CA GLN A 228 12.70 8.99 3.86
C GLN A 228 14.22 9.01 4.03
N PRO A 229 14.84 7.95 4.58
CA PRO A 229 16.27 7.88 4.44
C PRO A 229 16.37 7.67 2.94
N ALA A 230 16.62 8.76 2.20
CA ALA A 230 17.22 8.64 0.89
C ALA A 230 18.29 7.58 1.13
N SER A 231 18.13 6.40 0.54
CA SER A 231 19.05 5.31 0.75
C SER A 231 20.32 5.79 0.08
N MET A 232 21.11 6.55 0.82
CA MET A 232 22.27 7.20 0.29
C MET A 232 23.20 6.07 -0.07
N ASP A 233 23.55 5.96 -1.35
CA ASP A 233 24.44 4.92 -1.86
C ASP A 233 25.88 5.25 -1.44
N VAL A 234 26.10 5.26 -0.12
CA VAL A 234 27.40 5.37 0.51
C VAL A 234 27.96 3.97 0.67
N LYS A 235 29.08 3.68 0.02
CA LYS A 235 29.79 2.40 0.14
C LYS A 235 31.09 2.65 0.87
N VAL A 236 31.47 1.70 1.73
CA VAL A 236 32.75 1.72 2.44
C VAL A 236 33.50 0.43 2.14
N PHE A 237 34.71 0.54 1.61
CA PHE A 237 35.52 -0.60 1.19
C PHE A 237 37.04 -0.35 1.42
N PRO A 238 37.82 -1.33 1.89
CA PRO A 238 37.38 -2.65 2.34
C PRO A 238 36.69 -2.55 3.70
N ASN A 239 35.66 -3.36 3.89
CA ASN A 239 34.98 -3.51 5.16
C ASN A 239 34.62 -5.00 5.36
N PRO A 240 35.30 -5.74 6.25
CA PRO A 240 36.28 -5.28 7.24
C PRO A 240 37.60 -4.74 6.67
N ALA A 241 38.16 -3.72 7.31
CA ALA A 241 39.44 -3.10 7.00
C ALA A 241 40.58 -3.84 7.71
N SER A 242 41.49 -4.43 6.92
CA SER A 242 42.70 -5.10 7.44
C SER A 242 43.91 -4.17 7.56
N GLY A 243 43.79 -2.93 7.11
CA GLY A 243 44.85 -1.91 7.16
C GLY A 243 44.33 -0.58 7.70
N ASP A 244 45.16 0.45 7.63
CA ASP A 244 44.85 1.76 8.22
C ASP A 244 43.96 2.65 7.34
N VAL A 245 43.35 2.11 6.29
CA VAL A 245 42.60 2.89 5.30
C VAL A 245 41.34 2.16 4.87
N VAL A 246 40.25 2.93 4.77
CA VAL A 246 39.04 2.56 4.02
C VAL A 246 38.70 3.64 3.02
N TRP A 247 38.07 3.25 1.92
CA TRP A 247 37.53 4.16 0.91
C TRP A 247 36.04 4.33 1.15
N VAL A 248 35.59 5.57 1.10
CA VAL A 248 34.18 5.93 1.07
C VAL A 248 33.82 6.41 -0.33
N SER A 249 32.71 5.95 -0.88
CA SER A 249 32.13 6.48 -2.12
C SER A 249 30.68 6.87 -1.90
N ALA A 250 30.24 8.00 -2.45
CA ALA A 250 28.87 8.46 -2.45
C ALA A 250 28.48 9.03 -3.83
N ALA A 251 27.19 8.99 -4.18
CA ALA A 251 26.68 9.59 -5.41
C ALA A 251 26.81 11.13 -5.44
N SER A 252 27.08 11.76 -4.30
CA SER A 252 27.19 13.20 -4.12
C SER A 252 28.52 13.56 -3.44
N ALA A 253 28.93 14.81 -3.60
CA ALA A 253 30.15 15.37 -3.01
C ALA A 253 30.16 15.22 -1.48
N ILE A 254 31.19 14.56 -0.95
CA ILE A 254 31.39 14.36 0.49
C ILE A 254 32.12 15.59 1.04
N ARG A 255 31.59 16.18 2.11
CA ARG A 255 32.17 17.31 2.85
C ARG A 255 33.10 16.83 3.96
N GLU A 256 32.69 15.79 4.68
CA GLU A 256 33.48 15.22 5.77
C GLU A 256 33.02 13.83 6.16
N VAL A 257 33.90 13.12 6.84
CA VAL A 257 33.63 11.84 7.48
C VAL A 257 33.94 11.94 8.96
N VAL A 258 33.03 11.48 9.80
CA VAL A 258 33.16 11.43 11.26
C VAL A 258 33.06 9.97 11.71
N LEU A 259 33.99 9.53 12.55
CA LEU A 259 34.04 8.18 13.08
C LEU A 259 33.64 8.20 14.55
N HIS A 260 32.73 7.30 14.92
CA HIS A 260 32.24 7.12 16.28
C HIS A 260 32.52 5.70 16.77
N ASN A 261 32.83 5.56 18.05
CA ASN A 261 32.78 4.26 18.72
C ASN A 261 31.32 3.85 19.00
N LEU A 262 31.10 2.64 19.51
CA LEU A 262 29.75 2.15 19.83
C LEU A 262 29.07 2.89 21.00
N ALA A 263 29.82 3.67 21.78
CA ALA A 263 29.28 4.55 22.80
C ALA A 263 28.88 5.94 22.22
N GLY A 264 28.99 6.14 20.90
CA GLY A 264 28.66 7.40 20.22
C GLY A 264 29.75 8.48 20.31
N GLN A 265 30.86 8.22 20.99
CA GLN A 265 31.95 9.19 21.11
C GLN A 265 32.70 9.31 19.78
N GLN A 266 32.93 10.55 19.34
CA GLN A 266 33.76 10.83 18.16
C GLN A 266 35.21 10.42 18.42
N VAL A 267 35.71 9.49 17.61
CA VAL A 267 37.09 8.99 17.64
C VAL A 267 37.92 9.47 16.45
N GLY A 268 37.31 10.06 15.43
CA GLY A 268 38.02 10.65 14.29
C GLY A 268 37.12 11.56 13.45
N ARG A 269 37.72 12.53 12.76
CA ARG A 269 37.04 13.42 11.81
C ARG A 269 37.99 13.80 10.69
N GLN A 270 37.55 13.67 9.44
CA GLN A 270 38.34 13.95 8.24
C GLN A 270 37.49 14.78 7.26
N ALA A 271 37.97 15.98 6.92
CA ALA A 271 37.34 16.81 5.90
C ALA A 271 37.65 16.23 4.51
N ILE A 272 36.62 16.12 3.67
CA ILE A 272 36.70 15.69 2.29
C ILE A 272 36.31 16.89 1.43
N ASN A 273 37.18 17.32 0.52
CA ASN A 273 36.98 18.57 -0.24
C ASN A 273 35.98 18.39 -1.39
N GLY A 274 34.77 17.92 -1.12
CA GLY A 274 33.69 17.76 -2.08
C GLY A 274 33.88 16.60 -3.08
N LEU A 275 34.75 15.63 -2.79
CA LEU A 275 34.94 14.46 -3.65
C LEU A 275 33.83 13.42 -3.44
N GLY A 276 33.38 12.78 -4.52
CA GLY A 276 32.43 11.66 -4.44
C GLY A 276 33.06 10.34 -3.99
N VAL A 277 34.39 10.26 -4.01
CA VAL A 277 35.16 9.11 -3.49
C VAL A 277 36.35 9.66 -2.69
N ALA A 278 36.58 9.14 -1.49
CA ALA A 278 37.66 9.60 -0.63
C ALA A 278 38.31 8.48 0.18
N GLU A 279 39.59 8.66 0.44
CA GLU A 279 40.36 7.87 1.39
C GLU A 279 40.05 8.34 2.82
N VAL A 280 39.72 7.42 3.72
CA VAL A 280 39.52 7.66 5.15
C VAL A 280 40.54 6.85 5.92
N ARG A 281 41.38 7.55 6.67
CA ARG A 281 42.43 6.95 7.50
C ARG A 281 41.87 6.50 8.84
N LEU A 282 42.24 5.30 9.25
CA LEU A 282 41.92 4.74 10.55
C LEU A 282 43.11 4.77 11.52
N VAL A 283 44.29 5.23 11.08
CA VAL A 283 45.53 5.37 11.89
C VAL A 283 45.16 5.90 13.28
N ASP A 284 45.50 5.17 14.34
CA ASP A 284 45.17 5.42 15.77
C ASP A 284 43.86 4.84 16.33
N MET A 285 43.11 4.06 15.55
CA MET A 285 41.94 3.32 16.05
C MET A 285 42.30 1.90 16.47
N THR A 286 41.73 1.39 17.56
CA THR A 286 41.89 -0.02 17.95
C THR A 286 41.08 -0.94 17.02
N ALA A 287 41.40 -2.24 16.97
CA ALA A 287 40.53 -3.21 16.31
C ALA A 287 39.13 -3.19 16.96
N GLY A 288 38.07 -3.22 16.14
CA GLY A 288 36.71 -3.08 16.64
C GLY A 288 35.70 -2.59 15.59
N LEU A 289 34.45 -2.47 16.03
CA LEU A 289 33.36 -1.93 15.23
C LEU A 289 33.18 -0.44 15.50
N TYR A 290 33.07 0.33 14.41
CA TYR A 290 32.87 1.78 14.42
C TYR A 290 31.67 2.16 13.55
N LEU A 291 31.07 3.31 13.87
CA LEU A 291 30.07 3.95 13.04
C LEU A 291 30.74 5.10 12.29
N MET A 292 30.73 5.03 10.96
CA MET A 292 31.20 6.07 10.06
C MET A 292 30.01 6.91 9.61
N GLU A 293 29.92 8.13 10.09
CA GLU A 293 29.02 9.15 9.58
C GLU A 293 29.69 9.89 8.40
N VAL A 294 29.01 9.94 7.26
CA VAL A 294 29.46 10.59 6.04
C VAL A 294 28.54 11.77 5.80
N VAL A 295 29.09 12.98 5.83
CA VAL A 295 28.35 14.22 5.64
C VAL A 295 28.64 14.75 4.26
N LEU A 296 27.59 14.99 3.49
CA LEU A 296 27.68 15.54 2.14
C LEU A 296 27.69 17.08 2.15
N GLU A 297 28.09 17.67 1.02
CA GLU A 297 28.08 19.14 0.82
C GLU A 297 26.69 19.76 0.96
N ASN A 298 25.64 19.03 0.58
CA ASN A 298 24.24 19.46 0.74
C ASN A 298 23.74 19.37 2.20
N GLY A 299 24.59 18.95 3.14
CA GLY A 299 24.27 18.83 4.56
C GLY A 299 23.66 17.49 4.97
N THR A 300 23.31 16.61 4.02
CA THR A 300 22.76 15.28 4.32
C THR A 300 23.82 14.37 4.94
N ARG A 301 23.41 13.47 5.83
CA ARG A 301 24.27 12.56 6.60
C ARG A 301 23.89 11.11 6.34
N ALA A 302 24.87 10.23 6.17
CA ALA A 302 24.68 8.79 6.07
C ALA A 302 25.58 8.05 7.05
N THR A 303 25.09 7.00 7.69
CA THR A 303 25.91 6.18 8.60
C THR A 303 26.20 4.80 8.02
N ARG A 304 27.46 4.34 8.16
CA ARG A 304 27.91 2.99 7.78
C ARG A 304 28.71 2.34 8.89
N ARG A 305 28.48 1.05 9.10
CA ARG A 305 29.29 0.23 10.00
C ARG A 305 30.65 -0.03 9.36
N VAL A 306 31.73 0.18 10.10
CA VAL A 306 33.10 -0.09 9.66
C VAL A 306 33.78 -0.98 10.68
N VAL A 307 34.25 -2.14 10.24
CA VAL A 307 34.97 -3.09 11.09
C VAL A 307 36.45 -2.94 10.82
N ARG A 308 37.23 -2.54 11.84
CA ARG A 308 38.69 -2.59 11.81
C ARG A 308 39.16 -3.91 12.41
N LYS A 309 39.94 -4.68 11.67
CA LYS A 309 40.59 -5.91 12.17
C LYS A 309 41.85 -5.60 12.97
#